data_AF-A0A7X7X929-F1
#
_entry.id   AF-A0A7X7X929-F1
#
_cell.length_a   1.000
_cell.length_b   1.000
_cell.length_c   1.000
_cell.angle_alpha   90.00
_cell.angle_beta   90.00
_cell.angle_gamma   90.00
#
_symmetry.space_group_name_H-M   'P 1'
#
loop_
_entity.id
_entity.type
_entity.pdbx_description
1 polymer ?
#
loop_
_entity_poly.entity_id
_entity_poly.type
_entity_poly.pdbx_seq_one_letter_code
_entity_poly.pdbx_strand_id
1 'polypeptide(L)'
;YVVLPQAVRVILPPIGNEFVALIKDSSLVSVLAVSDLTRRGREYMARTFLSFDTWIMVALCYLVLTLVSSRIVEFVEAKTRFER
;
A
#
# COMPACT_ATOMS: atom_id res chain seq x y z
N TYR A 1 30.76 13.79 27.29
CA TYR A 1 29.86 13.98 26.13
C TYR A 1 30.11 12.88 25.10
N VAL A 2 29.45 11.73 25.23
CA VAL A 2 29.39 10.70 24.17
C VAL A 2 28.03 9.98 24.26
N VAL A 3 26.95 10.73 24.12
CA VAL A 3 25.57 10.20 24.23
C VAL A 3 25.07 9.65 22.88
N LEU A 4 25.59 10.18 21.77
CA LEU A 4 25.21 9.83 20.40
C LEU A 4 25.30 8.33 20.06
N PRO A 5 26.45 7.64 20.25
CA PRO A 5 26.56 6.23 19.85
C PRO A 5 25.74 5.30 20.76
N GLN A 6 25.43 5.73 21.99
CA GLN A 6 24.58 4.98 22.91
C GLN A 6 23.11 5.12 22.53
N ALA A 7 22.68 6.34 22.19
CA ALA A 7 21.32 6.61 21.73
C ALA A 7 21.00 5.76 20.49
N VAL A 8 21.81 5.83 19.43
CA VAL A 8 21.58 5.10 18.16
C VAL A 8 21.37 3.59 18.38
N ARG A 9 22.12 2.96 19.28
CA ARG A 9 21.99 1.52 19.58
C ARG A 9 20.67 1.16 20.27
N VAL A 10 20.04 2.10 20.96
CA VAL A 10 18.75 1.94 21.64
C VAL A 10 17.58 2.23 20.71
N ILE A 11 17.69 3.20 19.79
CA ILE A 11 16.58 3.60 18.90
C ILE A 11 16.48 2.75 17.63
N LEU A 12 17.59 2.19 17.13
CA LEU A 12 17.61 1.33 15.94
C LEU A 12 16.68 0.09 16.02
N PRO A 13 16.68 -0.71 17.11
CA PRO A 13 15.80 -1.88 17.18
C PRO A 13 14.29 -1.54 17.13
N PRO A 14 13.77 -0.54 17.88
CA PRO A 14 12.37 -0.11 17.77
C PRO A 14 11.98 0.42 16.40
N ILE A 15 12.84 1.22 15.76
CA ILE A 15 12.57 1.79 14.43
C ILE A 15 12.47 0.69 13.37
N GLY A 16 13.35 -0.32 13.42
CA GLY A 16 13.28 -1.45 12.50
C GLY A 16 11.98 -2.24 12.64
N ASN A 17 11.49 -2.42 13.87
CA ASN A 17 10.21 -3.10 14.11
C ASN A 17 9.01 -2.29 13.57
N GLU A 18 8.99 -0.98 13.80
CA GLU A 18 7.97 -0.08 13.24
C GLU A 18 8.00 -0.05 11.71
N PHE A 19 9.19 -0.02 11.10
CA PHE A 19 9.32 -0.04 9.64
C PHE A 19 8.70 -1.29 9.02
N VAL A 20 8.88 -2.46 9.64
CA VAL A 20 8.26 -3.72 9.20
C VAL A 20 6.75 -3.71 9.38
N ALA A 21 6.24 -3.10 10.45
CA ALA A 21 4.80 -2.95 10.69
C ALA A 21 4.15 -2.05 9.64
N LEU A 22 4.75 -0.90 9.34
CA LEU A 22 4.27 0.04 8.32
C LEU A 22 4.17 -0.61 6.93
N ILE A 23 5.15 -1.44 6.54
CA ILE A 23 5.10 -2.18 5.27
C ILE A 23 3.95 -3.19 5.26
N LYS A 24 3.73 -3.91 6.37
CA LYS A 24 2.63 -4.87 6.47
C LYS A 24 1.27 -4.20 6.39
N ASP A 25 1.07 -3.11 7.14
CA ASP A 25 -0.21 -2.42 7.18
C ASP A 25 -0.52 -1.76 5.83
N SER A 26 0.48 -1.16 5.18
CA SER A 26 0.31 -0.57 3.85
C SER A 26 -0.01 -1.60 2.77
N SER A 27 0.64 -2.77 2.78
CA SER A 27 0.40 -3.82 1.78
C SER A 27 -0.93 -4.56 2.01
N LEU A 28 -1.31 -4.78 3.28
CA LEU A 28 -2.58 -5.43 3.63
C LEU A 28 -3.80 -4.63 3.16
N VAL A 29 -3.80 -3.31 3.36
CA VAL A 29 -4.91 -2.44 2.93
C VAL A 29 -5.10 -2.46 1.41
N SER A 30 -4.00 -2.48 0.63
CA SER A 30 -4.07 -2.55 -0.84
C SER A 30 -4.72 -3.87 -1.33
N VAL A 31 -4.31 -5.01 -0.76
CA VAL A 31 -4.86 -6.32 -1.12
C VAL A 31 -6.35 -6.44 -0.73
N LEU A 32 -6.74 -5.94 0.44
CA LEU A 32 -8.13 -5.93 0.87
C LEU A 32 -9.01 -5.08 -0.04
N ALA A 33 -8.55 -3.87 -0.41
CA ALA A 33 -9.28 -2.97 -1.29
C ALA A 33 -9.55 -3.59 -2.68
N VAL A 34 -8.56 -4.28 -3.24
CA VAL A 34 -8.68 -5.02 -4.51
C VAL A 34 -9.75 -6.12 -4.44
N SER A 35 -9.73 -6.87 -3.35
CA SER A 35 -10.65 -7.98 -3.09
C SER A 35 -12.09 -7.48 -2.99
N ASP A 36 -12.30 -6.40 -2.23
CA ASP A 36 -13.61 -5.78 -2.04
C ASP A 36 -14.16 -5.15 -3.33
N LEU A 37 -13.30 -4.47 -4.10
CA LEU A 37 -13.70 -3.87 -5.37
C LEU A 37 -14.19 -4.93 -6.35
N THR A 38 -13.46 -6.03 -6.50
CA THR A 38 -13.86 -7.13 -7.40
C THR A 38 -15.14 -7.79 -6.93
N ARG A 39 -15.32 -7.94 -5.60
CA ARG A 39 -16.56 -8.49 -5.03
C ARG A 39 -17.76 -7.60 -5.35
N ARG A 40 -17.64 -6.28 -5.15
CA ARG A 40 -18.68 -5.30 -5.49
C ARG A 40 -18.96 -5.24 -6.99
N GLY A 41 -17.92 -5.34 -7.83
CA GLY A 41 -18.08 -5.43 -9.28
C GLY A 41 -18.93 -6.63 -9.68
N ARG A 42 -18.63 -7.83 -9.14
CA ARG A 42 -19.45 -9.02 -9.41
C ARG A 42 -20.89 -8.88 -8.93
N GLU A 43 -21.11 -8.24 -7.78
CA GLU A 43 -22.46 -8.00 -7.26
C GLU A 43 -23.25 -7.02 -8.15
N TYR A 44 -22.60 -5.97 -8.64
CA TYR A 44 -23.20 -5.04 -9.59
C TYR A 44 -23.54 -5.70 -10.93
N MET A 45 -22.64 -6.55 -11.44
CA MET A 45 -22.87 -7.35 -12.64
C MET A 45 -24.06 -8.31 -12.47
N ALA A 46 -24.19 -8.96 -11.30
CA ALA A 46 -25.30 -9.87 -11.00
C ALA A 46 -26.67 -9.17 -10.96
N ARG A 47 -26.71 -7.88 -10.62
CA ARG A 47 -27.96 -7.09 -10.57
C ARG A 47 -28.33 -6.48 -11.92
N THR A 48 -27.34 -6.06 -12.69
CA THR A 48 -27.55 -5.22 -13.88
C THR A 48 -27.37 -6.00 -15.18
N PHE A 49 -26.77 -7.20 -15.14
CA PHE A 49 -26.36 -8.00 -16.30
C PHE A 49 -25.42 -7.29 -17.30
N LEU A 50 -24.91 -6.10 -16.93
CA LEU A 50 -23.98 -5.30 -17.71
C LEU A 50 -22.52 -5.73 -17.41
N SER A 51 -22.10 -6.85 -17.96
CA SER A 51 -20.76 -7.40 -17.71
C SER A 51 -19.65 -6.49 -18.26
N PHE A 52 -19.82 -5.96 -19.47
CA PHE A 52 -18.76 -5.20 -20.16
C PHE A 52 -18.39 -3.90 -19.43
N ASP A 53 -19.38 -3.06 -19.12
CA ASP A 53 -19.18 -1.78 -18.43
C ASP A 53 -18.59 -1.98 -17.03
N THR A 54 -19.03 -3.04 -16.34
CA THR A 54 -18.53 -3.38 -15.00
C THR A 54 -17.05 -3.76 -15.04
N TRP A 55 -16.63 -4.59 -15.99
CA TRP A 55 -15.23 -4.99 -16.11
C TRP A 55 -14.32 -3.82 -16.51
N ILE A 56 -14.79 -2.92 -17.37
CA ILE A 56 -14.06 -1.67 -17.70
C ILE A 56 -13.89 -0.81 -16.45
N MET A 57 -14.95 -0.61 -15.66
CA MET A 57 -14.90 0.19 -14.44
C MET A 57 -13.95 -0.42 -13.40
N VAL A 58 -14.01 -1.74 -13.22
CA VAL A 58 -13.10 -2.48 -12.35
C VAL A 58 -11.66 -2.33 -12.84
N ALA A 59 -11.38 -2.53 -14.14
CA ALA A 59 -10.05 -2.39 -14.72
C ALA A 59 -9.48 -0.97 -14.52
N LEU A 60 -10.30 0.07 -14.69
CA LEU A 60 -9.89 1.45 -14.47
C LEU A 60 -9.57 1.73 -13.00
N CYS A 61 -10.36 1.19 -12.07
CA CYS A 61 -10.07 1.29 -10.64
C CYS A 61 -8.78 0.54 -10.25
N TYR A 62 -8.55 -0.64 -10.82
CA TYR A 62 -7.28 -1.37 -10.67
C TYR A 62 -6.08 -0.56 -11.17
N LEU A 63 -6.23 0.13 -12.30
CA LEU A 63 -5.19 1.00 -12.85
C LEU A 63 -4.88 2.16 -11.88
N VAL A 64 -5.91 2.83 -11.36
CA VAL A 64 -5.74 3.90 -10.36
C VAL A 64 -5.02 3.37 -9.12
N LEU A 65 -5.45 2.22 -8.60
CA LEU A 65 -4.85 1.62 -7.40
C LEU A 65 -3.39 1.22 -7.62
N THR A 66 -3.07 0.70 -8.81
CA THR A 66 -1.70 0.36 -9.23
C THR A 66 -0.84 1.61 -9.31
N LEU A 67 -1.35 2.69 -9.93
CA LEU A 67 -0.63 3.97 -10.03
C LEU A 67 -0.39 4.59 -8.64
N VAL A 68 -1.39 4.60 -7.76
CA VAL A 68 -1.25 5.10 -6.38
C VAL A 68 -0.23 4.28 -5.61
N SER A 69 -0.29 2.95 -5.71
CA SER A 69 0.67 2.05 -5.05
C SER A 69 2.10 2.31 -5.56
N SER A 70 2.28 2.46 -6.87
CA SER A 70 3.58 2.80 -7.47
C SER A 70 4.13 4.13 -6.94
N ARG A 71 3.27 5.14 -6.74
CA ARG A 71 3.67 6.45 -6.18
C ARG A 71 4.02 6.38 -4.71
N ILE A 72 3.31 5.55 -3.93
CA ILE A 72 3.64 5.30 -2.52
C ILE A 72 5.02 4.65 -2.42
N VAL A 73 5.31 3.64 -3.24
CA VAL A 73 6.63 3.00 -3.28
C VAL A 73 7.71 4.02 -3.64
N GLU A 74 7.49 4.85 -4.66
CA GLU A 74 8.43 5.89 -5.09
C GLU A 74 8.67 6.94 -3.98
N PHE A 75 7.62 7.30 -3.22
CA PHE A 75 7.73 8.20 -2.07
C PHE A 75 8.52 7.56 -0.91
N VAL A 76 8.26 6.29 -0.61
CA VAL A 76 8.98 5.54 0.43
C VAL A 76 10.45 5.38 0.04
N GLU A 77 10.75 5.04 -1.21
CA GLU A 77 12.12 4.96 -1.72
C GLU A 77 12.85 6.31 -1.67
N ALA A 78 12.17 7.41 -2.04
CA ALA A 78 12.73 8.75 -1.95
C ALA A 78 13.09 9.13 -0.50
N LYS A 79 12.23 8.79 0.47
CA LYS A 79 12.47 9.02 1.89
C LYS A 79 13.60 8.14 2.43
N THR A 80 13.68 6.88 2.01
CA THR A 80 14.72 5.94 2.44
C THR A 80 16.09 6.30 1.85
N ARG A 81 16.14 6.90 0.65
CA ARG A 81 17.38 7.41 0.03
C ARG A 81 17.98 8.60 0.78
N PHE A 82 17.19 9.37 1.53
CA PHE A 82 17.70 10.42 2.41
C PHE A 82 18.50 9.89 3.61
N GLU A 83 18.42 8.59 3.91
CA GLU A 83 19.17 7.95 5.01
C GLU A 83 20.46 7.24 4.56
N ARG A 84 20.92 7.43 3.31
CA ARG A 84 22.23 6.95 2.83
C ARG A 84 23.24 8.08 2.63
#